data_AF-A0A563U6G9-F1
#
_entry.id   AF-A0A563U6G9-F1
#
_cell.length_a   1.000
_cell.length_b   1.000
_cell.length_c   1.000
_cell.angle_alpha   90.00
_cell.angle_beta   90.00
_cell.angle_gamma   90.00
#
_symmetry.space_group_name_H-M   'P 1'
#
loop_
_entity.id
_entity.type
_entity.pdbx_description
1 polymer ?
#
loop_
_entity_poly.entity_id
_entity_poly.type
_entity_poly.pdbx_seq_one_letter_code
_entity_poly.pdbx_strand_id
1 'polypeptide(L)'
;MLVTLPNQFKTAINKMPFNVTVKKNAIKIYAALYSKSHLKNSTGFFPVPSAYLAAVNKRYYKILDYFVERGLIDYYKKAYTDDKDIFNTIYRKSYNKELGICAKYRFLVNVEVGDEVNVDMVSNRTNRWWNITENSLIEAGFDVKISRDDFGRRVWHSAIRNYKTDFQGYYTIDSQCSQPRLLYKYFKDKGINDPEYMRIFNNELDFYSEVAKKLDFTGTKESKRADAKDLFMHWINGNGYVPDFEIHNLFPIASKYLKSIKKGNYKSGGSLLQRIESKIWIDDLLTNIPCDFALPVHDSVIVKEKDVDRVLEYCKAKYPEIRFKKALLK
;
A
#
# COMPACT_ATOMS: atom_id res chain seq x y z
N MET A 1 16.97 -18.20 -11.35
CA MET A 1 15.97 -18.52 -10.30
C MET A 1 15.48 -19.92 -10.55
N LEU A 2 15.65 -20.83 -9.59
CA LEU A 2 15.12 -22.19 -9.68
C LEU A 2 13.61 -22.19 -9.41
N VAL A 3 12.83 -22.85 -10.27
CA VAL A 3 11.38 -23.05 -10.12
C VAL A 3 10.99 -24.47 -10.55
N THR A 4 10.00 -25.05 -9.90
CA THR A 4 9.32 -26.25 -10.38
C THR A 4 8.38 -25.87 -11.53
N LEU A 5 8.47 -26.53 -12.68
CA LEU A 5 7.63 -26.31 -13.86
C LEU A 5 6.76 -27.54 -14.12
N PRO A 6 5.45 -27.50 -13.78
CA PRO A 6 4.54 -28.59 -14.06
C PRO A 6 4.44 -28.92 -15.54
N ASN A 7 4.23 -30.20 -15.85
CA ASN A 7 4.10 -30.68 -17.23
C ASN A 7 2.98 -29.98 -18.00
N GLN A 8 1.90 -29.57 -17.33
CA GLN A 8 0.79 -28.80 -17.92
C GLN A 8 1.28 -27.44 -18.44
N PHE A 9 2.07 -26.71 -17.63
CA PHE A 9 2.68 -25.45 -18.05
C PHE A 9 3.71 -25.67 -19.16
N LYS A 10 4.59 -26.67 -19.02
CA LYS A 10 5.60 -27.00 -20.03
C LYS A 10 4.95 -27.28 -21.39
N THR A 11 3.90 -28.11 -21.39
CA THR A 11 3.14 -28.46 -22.60
C THR A 11 2.46 -27.23 -23.20
N ALA A 12 1.79 -26.41 -22.39
CA ALA A 12 1.12 -25.22 -22.88
C ALA A 12 2.10 -24.18 -23.46
N ILE A 13 3.23 -23.95 -22.81
CA ILE A 13 4.29 -23.06 -23.29
C ILE A 13 4.88 -23.58 -24.61
N ASN A 14 5.10 -24.89 -24.72
CA ASN A 14 5.61 -25.48 -25.97
C ASN A 14 4.61 -25.38 -27.13
N LYS A 15 3.30 -25.47 -26.82
CA LYS A 15 2.19 -25.31 -27.78
C LYS A 15 1.81 -23.86 -28.08
N MET A 16 2.46 -22.88 -27.46
CA MET A 16 2.21 -21.48 -27.81
C MET A 16 2.57 -21.24 -29.30
N PRO A 17 1.71 -20.57 -30.07
CA PRO A 17 1.88 -20.33 -31.52
C PRO A 17 2.98 -19.31 -31.85
N PHE A 18 3.92 -19.09 -30.92
CA PHE A 18 4.85 -17.98 -30.94
C PHE A 18 6.31 -18.46 -31.00
N ASN A 19 7.19 -17.57 -31.47
CA ASN A 19 8.62 -17.82 -31.57
C ASN A 19 9.27 -18.19 -30.23
N VAL A 20 10.51 -18.69 -30.28
CA VAL A 20 11.31 -19.09 -29.12
C VAL A 20 11.35 -18.02 -28.03
N THR A 21 11.37 -16.74 -28.41
CA THR A 21 11.38 -15.61 -27.48
C THR A 21 10.11 -15.54 -26.64
N VAL A 22 8.94 -15.76 -27.22
CA VAL A 22 7.68 -15.76 -26.45
C VAL A 22 7.61 -16.96 -25.51
N LYS A 23 8.10 -18.13 -25.93
CA LYS A 23 8.19 -19.30 -25.04
C LYS A 23 9.09 -19.01 -23.83
N LYS A 24 10.28 -18.43 -24.05
CA LYS A 24 11.17 -17.97 -22.98
C LYS A 24 10.47 -16.97 -22.06
N ASN A 25 9.75 -15.99 -22.62
CA ASN A 25 9.00 -15.00 -21.85
C ASN A 25 7.86 -15.63 -21.05
N ALA A 26 7.17 -16.64 -21.59
CA ALA A 26 6.12 -17.36 -20.90
C ALA A 26 6.65 -18.11 -19.68
N ILE A 27 7.84 -18.72 -19.80
CA ILE A 27 8.57 -19.31 -18.66
C ILE A 27 8.89 -18.24 -17.61
N LYS A 28 9.38 -17.06 -18.02
CA LYS A 28 9.66 -15.95 -17.09
C LYS A 28 8.39 -15.45 -16.37
N ILE A 29 7.27 -15.31 -17.08
CA ILE A 29 5.99 -14.92 -16.47
C ILE A 29 5.48 -16.00 -15.52
N TYR A 30 5.58 -17.28 -15.89
CA TYR A 30 5.29 -18.39 -14.97
C TYR A 30 6.15 -18.30 -13.71
N ALA A 31 7.48 -18.16 -13.85
CA ALA A 31 8.39 -18.02 -12.73
C ALA A 31 8.07 -16.82 -11.84
N ALA A 32 7.63 -15.70 -12.43
CA ALA A 32 7.17 -14.52 -11.71
C ALA A 32 5.92 -14.81 -10.87
N LEU A 33 4.93 -15.53 -11.42
CA LEU A 33 3.75 -15.96 -10.65
C LEU A 33 4.14 -16.94 -9.53
N TYR A 34 4.95 -17.95 -9.87
CA TYR A 34 5.44 -18.96 -8.93
C TYR A 34 6.15 -18.30 -7.74
N SER A 35 6.99 -17.29 -8.01
CA SER A 35 7.69 -16.52 -6.96
C SER A 35 6.77 -15.81 -5.97
N LYS A 36 5.54 -15.45 -6.36
CA LYS A 36 4.55 -14.77 -5.50
C LYS A 36 3.51 -15.70 -4.91
N SER A 37 3.52 -16.98 -5.30
CA SER A 37 2.54 -17.98 -4.86
C SER A 37 2.57 -18.28 -3.36
N HIS A 38 3.71 -18.05 -2.70
CA HIS A 38 3.82 -18.15 -1.24
C HIS A 38 2.91 -17.17 -0.48
N LEU A 39 2.45 -16.10 -1.14
CA LEU A 39 1.50 -15.11 -0.59
C LEU A 39 0.04 -15.55 -0.74
N LYS A 40 -0.23 -16.83 -1.04
CA LYS A 40 -1.58 -17.36 -1.23
C LYS A 40 -2.40 -17.28 0.05
N ASN A 41 -3.66 -16.86 -0.07
CA ASN A 41 -4.63 -16.92 1.02
C ASN A 41 -5.24 -18.34 1.13
N SER A 42 -6.21 -18.52 2.04
CA SER A 42 -6.94 -19.78 2.24
C SER A 42 -7.66 -20.30 0.99
N THR A 43 -8.00 -19.42 0.04
CA THR A 43 -8.66 -19.78 -1.23
C THR A 43 -7.66 -19.96 -2.38
N GLY A 44 -6.36 -19.95 -2.09
CA GLY A 44 -5.28 -20.17 -3.06
C GLY A 44 -4.93 -18.95 -3.93
N PHE A 45 -5.60 -17.81 -3.73
CA PHE A 45 -5.33 -16.58 -4.46
C PHE A 45 -4.17 -15.79 -3.84
N PHE A 46 -3.25 -15.32 -4.67
CA PHE A 46 -2.11 -14.49 -4.27
C PHE A 46 -2.03 -13.19 -5.09
N PRO A 47 -1.63 -12.06 -4.48
CA PRO A 47 -1.54 -10.76 -5.13
C PRO A 47 -0.32 -10.67 -6.06
N VAL A 48 -0.49 -10.14 -7.28
CA VAL A 48 0.61 -9.89 -8.23
C VAL A 48 0.47 -8.50 -8.87
N PRO A 49 1.37 -7.55 -8.55
CA PRO A 49 1.36 -6.22 -9.17
C PRO A 49 1.59 -6.25 -10.68
N SER A 50 0.83 -5.44 -11.43
CA SER A 50 1.03 -5.29 -12.88
C SER A 50 2.40 -4.71 -13.22
N ALA A 51 2.90 -3.76 -12.40
CA ALA A 51 4.24 -3.19 -12.57
C ALA A 51 5.34 -4.25 -12.44
N TYR A 52 5.17 -5.22 -11.52
CA TYR A 52 6.10 -6.35 -11.36
C TYR A 52 6.13 -7.24 -12.60
N LEU A 53 4.95 -7.61 -13.12
CA LEU A 53 4.85 -8.41 -14.34
C LEU A 53 5.34 -7.66 -15.58
N ALA A 54 5.08 -6.35 -15.66
CA ALA A 54 5.54 -5.50 -16.76
C ALA A 54 7.06 -5.33 -16.79
N ALA A 55 7.73 -5.33 -15.63
CA ALA A 55 9.18 -5.34 -15.52
C ALA A 55 9.79 -6.64 -16.07
N VAL A 56 9.10 -7.77 -15.93
CA VAL A 56 9.51 -9.05 -16.54
C VAL A 56 9.21 -9.06 -18.05
N ASN A 57 8.01 -8.63 -18.45
CA ASN A 57 7.64 -8.49 -19.84
C ASN A 57 6.50 -7.48 -20.03
N LYS A 58 6.68 -6.44 -20.85
CA LYS A 58 5.63 -5.44 -21.13
C LYS A 58 4.33 -6.03 -21.70
N ARG A 59 4.41 -7.16 -22.38
CA ARG A 59 3.27 -7.89 -22.99
C ARG A 59 2.81 -9.09 -22.15
N TYR A 60 3.08 -9.09 -20.84
CA TYR A 60 2.70 -10.16 -19.92
C TYR A 60 1.21 -10.55 -20.00
N TYR A 61 0.32 -9.59 -20.25
CA TYR A 61 -1.12 -9.81 -20.29
C TYR A 61 -1.51 -10.87 -21.33
N LYS A 62 -0.90 -10.87 -22.52
CA LYS A 62 -1.15 -11.89 -23.56
C LYS A 62 -0.79 -13.30 -23.10
N ILE A 63 0.29 -13.42 -22.33
CA ILE A 63 0.74 -14.71 -21.77
C ILE A 63 -0.21 -15.16 -20.67
N LEU A 64 -0.66 -14.24 -19.80
CA LEU A 64 -1.62 -14.55 -18.75
C LEU A 64 -2.98 -14.95 -19.31
N ASP A 65 -3.47 -14.24 -20.33
CA ASP A 65 -4.73 -14.56 -20.99
C ASP A 65 -4.67 -15.97 -21.59
N TYR A 66 -3.56 -16.32 -22.25
CA TYR A 66 -3.32 -17.70 -22.73
C TYR A 66 -3.29 -18.73 -21.59
N PHE A 67 -2.64 -18.44 -20.45
CA PHE A 67 -2.64 -19.35 -19.31
C PHE A 67 -4.05 -19.53 -18.69
N VAL A 68 -4.88 -18.48 -18.70
CA VAL A 68 -6.27 -18.56 -18.26
C VAL A 68 -7.09 -19.40 -19.23
N GLU A 69 -6.98 -19.15 -20.54
CA GLU A 69 -7.66 -19.91 -21.59
C GLU A 69 -7.33 -21.42 -21.54
N ARG A 70 -6.10 -21.75 -21.15
CA ARG A 70 -5.64 -23.14 -20.99
C ARG A 70 -5.97 -23.76 -19.64
N GLY A 71 -6.69 -23.05 -18.76
CA GLY A 71 -7.07 -23.55 -17.44
C GLY A 71 -5.88 -23.80 -16.51
N LEU A 72 -4.77 -23.08 -16.69
CA LEU A 72 -3.57 -23.22 -15.86
C LEU A 72 -3.59 -22.30 -14.65
N ILE A 73 -4.18 -21.12 -14.82
CA ILE A 73 -4.37 -20.13 -13.77
C ILE A 73 -5.79 -19.58 -13.82
N ASP A 74 -6.20 -18.97 -12.73
CA ASP A 74 -7.43 -18.17 -12.65
C ASP A 74 -7.13 -16.84 -11.95
N TYR A 75 -8.00 -15.85 -12.12
CA TYR A 75 -7.88 -14.55 -11.48
C TYR A 75 -9.11 -14.24 -10.63
N TYR A 76 -8.89 -13.52 -9.53
CA TYR A 76 -9.96 -13.19 -8.60
C TYR A 76 -10.96 -12.21 -9.25
N LYS A 77 -12.24 -12.60 -9.26
CA LYS A 77 -13.34 -11.82 -9.80
C LYS A 77 -14.21 -11.31 -8.65
N LYS A 78 -14.72 -10.08 -8.78
CA LYS A 78 -15.77 -9.56 -7.91
C LYS A 78 -17.07 -9.47 -8.68
N ALA A 79 -18.17 -9.77 -8.00
CA ALA A 79 -19.51 -9.49 -8.47
C ALA A 79 -19.73 -7.97 -8.48
N TYR A 80 -20.22 -7.46 -9.60
CA TYR A 80 -20.72 -6.11 -9.76
C TYR A 80 -22.14 -6.20 -10.33
N THR A 81 -22.98 -5.25 -9.96
CA THR A 81 -24.26 -5.05 -10.62
C THR A 81 -24.00 -4.58 -12.05
N ASP A 82 -24.73 -5.12 -13.03
CA ASP A 82 -24.63 -4.64 -14.40
C ASP A 82 -25.19 -3.21 -14.49
N ASP A 83 -24.42 -2.31 -15.10
CA ASP A 83 -24.82 -0.91 -15.29
C ASP A 83 -26.06 -0.79 -16.20
N LYS A 84 -26.34 -1.84 -16.99
CA LYS A 84 -27.48 -1.92 -17.92
C LYS A 84 -28.66 -2.73 -17.40
N ASP A 85 -28.45 -3.59 -16.40
CA ASP A 85 -29.48 -4.45 -15.82
C ASP A 85 -29.18 -4.72 -14.35
N ILE A 86 -29.92 -4.04 -13.47
CA ILE A 86 -29.71 -4.13 -12.03
C ILE A 86 -29.99 -5.53 -11.43
N PHE A 87 -30.66 -6.42 -12.18
CA PHE A 87 -30.91 -7.81 -11.76
C PHE A 87 -29.82 -8.76 -12.24
N ASN A 88 -28.92 -8.31 -13.11
CA ASN A 88 -27.82 -9.10 -13.61
C ASN A 88 -26.53 -8.87 -12.79
N THR A 89 -25.82 -9.95 -12.47
CA THR A 89 -24.52 -9.90 -11.80
C THR A 89 -23.41 -10.21 -12.78
N ILE A 90 -22.53 -9.24 -12.99
CA ILE A 90 -21.35 -9.39 -13.84
C ILE A 90 -20.10 -9.59 -13.00
N TYR A 91 -19.27 -10.56 -13.38
CA TYR A 91 -18.01 -10.84 -12.70
C TYR A 91 -16.86 -10.16 -13.43
N ARG A 92 -16.31 -9.09 -12.84
CA ARG A 92 -15.15 -8.40 -13.40
C ARG A 92 -13.90 -8.74 -12.59
N LYS A 93 -12.75 -8.80 -13.27
CA LYS A 93 -11.43 -8.96 -12.63
C LYS A 93 -11.26 -7.89 -11.55
N SER A 94 -11.00 -8.32 -10.31
CA SER A 94 -10.89 -7.38 -9.20
C SER A 94 -9.47 -6.84 -9.08
N TYR A 95 -9.31 -5.57 -9.44
CA TYR A 95 -8.11 -4.78 -9.16
C TYR A 95 -8.50 -3.30 -9.09
N ASN A 96 -7.72 -2.49 -8.39
CA ASN A 96 -7.88 -1.04 -8.36
C ASN A 96 -6.50 -0.41 -8.12
N LYS A 97 -5.96 0.22 -9.17
CA LYS A 97 -4.63 0.86 -9.14
C LYS A 97 -4.58 2.03 -8.14
N GLU A 98 -5.66 2.80 -8.03
CA GLU A 98 -5.72 3.97 -7.14
C GLU A 98 -5.74 3.55 -5.66
N LEU A 99 -6.41 2.45 -5.38
CA LEU A 99 -6.49 1.84 -4.05
C LEU A 99 -5.33 0.87 -3.75
N GLY A 100 -4.31 0.78 -4.63
CA GLY A 100 -3.19 -0.16 -4.44
C GLY A 100 -3.60 -1.64 -4.43
N ILE A 101 -4.80 -1.97 -4.91
CA ILE A 101 -5.31 -3.33 -5.01
C ILE A 101 -4.81 -3.91 -6.34
N CYS A 102 -3.82 -4.79 -6.27
CA CYS A 102 -3.36 -5.53 -7.44
C CYS A 102 -4.30 -6.71 -7.77
N ALA A 103 -4.22 -7.18 -9.01
CA ALA A 103 -4.91 -8.39 -9.42
C ALA A 103 -4.38 -9.58 -8.60
N LYS A 104 -5.30 -10.47 -8.21
CA LYS A 104 -4.96 -11.73 -7.53
C LYS A 104 -5.12 -12.89 -8.51
N TYR A 105 -4.19 -13.84 -8.45
CA TYR A 105 -4.17 -15.03 -9.31
C TYR A 105 -4.10 -16.28 -8.44
N ARG A 106 -4.54 -17.42 -8.97
CA ARG A 106 -4.32 -18.75 -8.37
C ARG A 106 -3.86 -19.72 -9.44
N PHE A 107 -3.07 -20.71 -9.05
CA PHE A 107 -2.79 -21.85 -9.92
C PHE A 107 -3.93 -22.84 -9.85
N LEU A 108 -4.32 -23.38 -11.01
CA LEU A 108 -5.31 -24.46 -11.13
C LEU A 108 -4.65 -25.84 -11.27
N VAL A 109 -3.32 -25.87 -11.33
CA VAL A 109 -2.50 -27.08 -11.43
C VAL A 109 -1.58 -27.17 -10.22
N ASN A 110 -1.18 -28.39 -9.87
CA ASN A 110 -0.22 -28.61 -8.80
C ASN A 110 1.16 -28.07 -9.25
N VAL A 111 1.65 -27.03 -8.57
CA VAL A 111 2.94 -26.40 -8.86
C VAL A 111 4.11 -26.98 -8.08
N GLU A 112 3.86 -27.96 -7.21
CA GLU A 112 4.87 -28.65 -6.41
C GLU A 112 5.46 -29.87 -7.15
N VAL A 113 4.78 -30.33 -8.21
CA VAL A 113 5.20 -31.50 -9.00
C VAL A 113 5.55 -31.06 -10.43
N GLY A 114 6.80 -31.29 -10.84
CA GLY A 114 7.28 -30.96 -12.18
C GLY A 114 8.79 -30.95 -12.29
N ASP A 115 9.29 -30.49 -13.44
CA ASP A 115 10.73 -30.39 -13.69
C ASP A 115 11.31 -29.16 -13.00
N GLU A 116 12.50 -29.28 -12.43
CA GLU A 116 13.23 -28.10 -11.97
C GLU A 116 13.85 -27.37 -13.15
N VAL A 117 13.51 -26.09 -13.31
CA VAL A 117 14.01 -25.25 -14.39
C VAL A 117 14.68 -24.02 -13.80
N ASN A 118 15.93 -23.78 -14.18
CA ASN A 118 16.60 -22.53 -13.85
C ASN A 118 16.18 -21.44 -14.86
N VAL A 119 15.44 -20.46 -14.36
CA VAL A 119 14.94 -19.34 -15.16
C VAL A 119 15.83 -18.13 -14.94
N ASP A 120 16.41 -17.64 -16.03
CA ASP A 120 17.12 -16.37 -16.06
C ASP A 120 16.14 -15.19 -15.95
N MET A 121 15.89 -14.78 -14.70
CA MET A 121 15.03 -13.68 -14.33
C MET A 121 15.61 -13.02 -13.09
N VAL A 122 15.76 -11.69 -13.14
CA VAL A 122 15.94 -10.87 -11.95
C VAL A 122 14.60 -10.82 -11.23
N SER A 123 14.33 -11.82 -10.39
CA SER A 123 13.23 -11.73 -9.46
C SER A 123 13.67 -10.83 -8.32
N ASN A 124 13.04 -9.67 -8.15
CA ASN A 124 12.92 -9.07 -6.81
C ASN A 124 11.94 -9.98 -6.03
N ARG A 125 12.45 -11.19 -5.68
CA ARG A 125 11.72 -12.29 -5.02
C ARG A 125 11.06 -11.72 -3.78
N THR A 126 11.80 -10.89 -3.07
CA THR A 126 11.36 -10.02 -1.98
C THR A 126 11.47 -8.56 -2.41
N ASN A 127 10.48 -7.74 -2.05
CA ASN A 127 10.66 -6.30 -2.14
C ASN A 127 11.75 -5.94 -1.12
N ARG A 128 12.66 -5.00 -1.43
CA ARG A 128 13.72 -4.59 -0.47
C ARG A 128 13.15 -4.18 0.89
N TRP A 129 11.94 -3.61 0.93
CA TRP A 129 11.24 -3.32 2.18
C TRP A 129 10.97 -4.56 3.05
N TRP A 130 10.73 -5.73 2.44
CA TRP A 130 10.54 -6.97 3.18
C TRP A 130 11.85 -7.39 3.82
N ASN A 131 12.94 -7.44 3.04
CA ASN A 131 14.25 -7.85 3.54
C ASN A 131 14.74 -6.97 4.68
N ILE A 132 14.58 -5.63 4.55
CA ILE A 132 15.01 -4.73 5.61
C ILE A 132 14.15 -4.91 6.86
N THR A 133 12.84 -5.13 6.71
CA THR A 133 11.95 -5.38 7.85
C THR A 133 12.30 -6.70 8.53
N GLU A 134 12.50 -7.77 7.75
CA GLU A 134 12.91 -9.09 8.22
C GLU A 134 14.24 -9.04 8.97
N ASN A 135 15.28 -8.44 8.37
CA ASN A 135 16.58 -8.27 9.01
C ASN A 135 16.49 -7.44 10.30
N SER A 136 15.67 -6.39 10.30
CA SER A 136 15.48 -5.56 11.49
C SER A 136 14.76 -6.31 12.62
N LEU A 137 13.78 -7.16 12.29
CA LEU A 137 13.11 -8.01 13.28
C LEU A 137 14.07 -9.06 13.86
N ILE A 138 14.86 -9.72 13.01
CA ILE A 138 15.88 -10.71 13.43
C ILE A 138 16.90 -10.04 14.35
N GLU A 139 17.44 -8.89 13.95
CA GLU A 139 18.42 -8.16 14.75
C GLU A 139 17.86 -7.72 16.11
N ALA A 140 16.59 -7.33 16.15
CA ALA A 140 15.89 -6.97 17.37
C ALA A 140 15.41 -8.16 18.21
N GLY A 141 15.71 -9.40 17.80
CA GLY A 141 15.36 -10.62 18.55
C GLY A 141 13.90 -11.06 18.44
N PHE A 142 13.18 -10.64 17.38
CA PHE A 142 11.79 -11.01 17.14
C PHE A 142 11.63 -12.11 16.08
N ASP A 143 10.57 -12.92 16.23
CA ASP A 143 10.10 -13.85 15.19
C ASP A 143 9.77 -13.13 13.89
N VAL A 144 10.11 -13.71 12.74
CA VAL A 144 9.75 -13.14 11.43
C VAL A 144 8.33 -13.59 11.04
N LYS A 145 7.31 -12.89 11.56
CA LYS A 145 5.89 -13.09 11.23
C LYS A 145 5.27 -11.84 10.60
N ILE A 146 5.80 -11.44 9.46
CA ILE A 146 5.40 -10.21 8.76
C ILE A 146 4.12 -10.47 7.94
N SER A 147 3.10 -9.63 8.11
CA SER A 147 1.91 -9.62 7.25
C SER A 147 1.53 -8.19 6.86
N ARG A 148 0.62 -8.03 5.90
CA ARG A 148 0.01 -6.72 5.58
C ARG A 148 -1.49 -6.80 5.71
N ASP A 149 -2.09 -5.78 6.32
CA ASP A 149 -3.54 -5.72 6.45
C ASP A 149 -4.21 -5.37 5.10
N ASP A 150 -5.45 -5.80 4.88
CA ASP A 150 -6.18 -5.53 3.62
C ASP A 150 -6.80 -4.11 3.57
N PHE A 151 -6.95 -3.46 4.72
CA PHE A 151 -7.62 -2.17 4.85
C PHE A 151 -6.70 -1.02 4.40
N GLY A 152 -5.59 -0.84 5.11
CA GLY A 152 -4.58 0.19 4.90
C GLY A 152 -3.35 -0.31 4.16
N ARG A 153 -3.10 -1.62 4.10
CA ARG A 153 -1.87 -2.22 3.55
C ARG A 153 -0.64 -1.89 4.41
N ARG A 154 -0.83 -1.65 5.70
CA ARG A 154 0.25 -1.44 6.67
C ARG A 154 0.91 -2.77 7.00
N VAL A 155 2.17 -2.74 7.43
CA VAL A 155 2.84 -3.92 7.97
C VAL A 155 2.29 -4.22 9.36
N TRP A 156 2.01 -5.48 9.63
CA TRP A 156 1.57 -5.96 10.93
C TRP A 156 2.59 -6.94 11.51
N HIS A 157 3.00 -6.66 12.75
CA HIS A 157 3.91 -7.45 13.56
C HIS A 157 3.73 -7.10 15.05
N SER A 158 4.01 -8.03 15.98
CA SER A 158 3.88 -7.76 17.43
C SER A 158 4.81 -6.64 17.90
N ALA A 159 6.07 -6.63 17.43
CA ALA A 159 7.06 -5.58 17.72
C ALA A 159 6.61 -4.18 17.31
N ILE A 160 5.76 -4.07 16.27
CA ILE A 160 5.20 -2.78 15.82
C ILE A 160 4.18 -2.26 16.84
N ARG A 161 3.47 -3.14 17.56
CA ARG A 161 2.43 -2.75 18.52
C ARG A 161 3.03 -2.14 19.80
N ASN A 162 4.11 -2.73 20.29
CA ASN A 162 4.77 -2.32 21.54
C ASN A 162 6.06 -1.53 21.28
N TYR A 163 6.18 -0.93 20.11
CA TYR A 163 7.46 -0.38 19.66
C TYR A 163 8.08 0.69 20.58
N LYS A 164 7.26 1.42 21.34
CA LYS A 164 7.75 2.44 22.27
C LYS A 164 8.52 1.82 23.44
N THR A 165 8.13 0.63 23.89
CA THR A 165 8.82 -0.10 24.96
C THR A 165 9.97 -0.90 24.41
N ASP A 166 9.76 -1.54 23.25
CA ASP A 166 10.69 -2.54 22.73
C ASP A 166 11.91 -1.92 22.02
N PHE A 167 11.82 -0.64 21.61
CA PHE A 167 12.87 0.08 20.89
C PHE A 167 13.30 1.37 21.61
N GLN A 168 13.36 1.36 22.95
CA GLN A 168 13.97 2.47 23.70
C GLN A 168 15.41 2.73 23.22
N GLY A 169 15.77 4.01 23.05
CA GLY A 169 17.06 4.41 22.49
C GLY A 169 17.13 4.44 20.96
N TYR A 170 16.11 3.93 20.26
CA TYR A 170 15.97 4.11 18.82
C TYR A 170 15.26 5.43 18.50
N TYR A 171 15.29 5.82 17.23
CA TYR A 171 14.62 7.03 16.75
C TYR A 171 13.49 6.67 15.80
N THR A 172 12.38 7.40 15.88
CA THR A 172 11.36 7.42 14.84
C THR A 172 11.61 8.59 13.89
N ILE A 173 11.49 8.33 12.59
CA ILE A 173 11.24 9.37 11.59
C ILE A 173 9.74 9.36 11.32
N ASP A 174 9.06 10.44 11.71
CA ASP A 174 7.60 10.53 11.79
C ASP A 174 7.08 11.67 10.89
N SER A 175 5.95 11.45 10.22
CA SER A 175 5.32 12.49 9.40
C SER A 175 4.44 13.44 10.24
N GLN A 176 4.58 14.74 10.00
CA GLN A 176 3.84 15.74 10.77
C GLN A 176 2.44 15.97 10.19
N CYS A 177 1.38 15.68 10.97
CA CYS A 177 0.00 15.77 10.50
C CYS A 177 -0.22 14.93 9.23
N SER A 178 0.23 13.67 9.30
CA SER A 178 0.30 12.72 8.19
C SER A 178 -0.99 12.70 7.36
N GLN A 179 -2.13 12.39 7.98
CA GLN A 179 -3.38 12.17 7.23
C GLN A 179 -3.92 13.42 6.51
N PRO A 180 -3.97 14.61 7.14
CA PRO A 180 -4.30 15.83 6.40
C PRO A 180 -3.33 16.13 5.24
N ARG A 181 -2.01 15.94 5.44
CA ARG A 181 -1.03 16.15 4.36
C ARG A 181 -1.17 15.15 3.23
N LEU A 182 -1.53 13.90 3.53
CA LEU A 182 -1.80 12.88 2.52
C LEU A 182 -3.02 13.26 1.67
N LEU A 183 -4.07 13.80 2.29
CA LEU A 183 -5.24 14.30 1.55
C LEU A 183 -4.89 15.52 0.69
N TYR A 184 -4.12 16.47 1.23
CA TYR A 184 -3.60 17.62 0.48
C TYR A 184 -2.80 17.19 -0.75
N LYS A 185 -1.83 16.27 -0.55
CA LYS A 185 -1.03 15.71 -1.63
C LYS A 185 -1.92 15.06 -2.69
N TYR A 186 -2.88 14.24 -2.27
CA TYR A 186 -3.80 13.57 -3.17
C TYR A 186 -4.65 14.56 -3.98
N PHE A 187 -5.16 15.63 -3.36
CA PHE A 187 -5.90 16.67 -4.05
C PHE A 187 -5.05 17.43 -5.06
N LYS A 188 -3.82 17.79 -4.68
CA LYS A 188 -2.86 18.43 -5.60
C LYS A 188 -2.57 17.55 -6.81
N ASP A 189 -2.32 16.26 -6.59
CA ASP A 189 -2.05 15.28 -7.65
C ASP A 189 -3.27 15.04 -8.57
N LYS A 190 -4.49 15.31 -8.09
CA LYS A 190 -5.76 15.13 -8.82
C LYS A 190 -6.34 16.43 -9.40
N GLY A 191 -5.70 17.58 -9.17
CA GLY A 191 -6.23 18.88 -9.57
C GLY A 191 -7.51 19.29 -8.83
N ILE A 192 -7.75 18.73 -7.64
CA ILE A 192 -8.87 19.13 -6.77
C ILE A 192 -8.38 20.31 -5.93
N ASN A 193 -9.09 21.44 -5.96
CA ASN A 193 -8.69 22.64 -5.23
C ASN A 193 -9.77 23.03 -4.22
N ASP A 194 -9.55 22.74 -2.94
CA ASP A 194 -10.31 23.33 -1.82
C ASP A 194 -9.51 24.53 -1.28
N PRO A 195 -9.93 25.79 -1.53
CA PRO A 195 -9.08 26.96 -1.31
C PRO A 195 -8.55 27.08 0.11
N GLU A 196 -9.39 26.84 1.11
CA GLU A 196 -9.00 26.95 2.51
C GLU A 196 -8.10 25.79 2.93
N TYR A 197 -8.42 24.57 2.49
CA TYR A 197 -7.56 23.42 2.73
C TYR A 197 -6.16 23.63 2.13
N MET A 198 -6.09 24.13 0.90
CA MET A 198 -4.83 24.43 0.21
C MET A 198 -4.06 25.57 0.88
N ARG A 199 -4.76 26.63 1.32
CA ARG A 199 -4.15 27.77 2.02
C ARG A 199 -3.35 27.31 3.24
N ILE A 200 -3.89 26.41 4.05
CA ILE A 200 -3.22 25.91 5.26
C ILE A 200 -1.84 25.33 4.92
N PHE A 201 -1.77 24.41 3.97
CA PHE A 201 -0.51 23.72 3.65
C PHE A 201 0.45 24.56 2.82
N ASN A 202 -0.05 25.41 1.92
CA ASN A 202 0.77 26.32 1.13
C ASN A 202 1.48 27.38 1.98
N ASN A 203 0.89 27.75 3.12
CA ASN A 203 1.47 28.70 4.08
C ASN A 203 2.17 27.99 5.27
N GLU A 204 2.43 26.69 5.16
CA GLU A 204 3.11 25.89 6.19
C GLU A 204 2.46 25.91 7.59
N LEU A 205 1.13 26.09 7.66
CA LEU A 205 0.40 26.15 8.92
C LEU A 205 0.11 24.74 9.50
N ASP A 206 0.00 24.64 10.83
CA ASP A 206 -0.45 23.41 11.49
C ASP A 206 -1.96 23.23 11.31
N PHE A 207 -2.35 22.24 10.50
CA PHE A 207 -3.75 21.98 10.15
C PHE A 207 -4.67 21.89 11.37
N TYR A 208 -4.28 21.13 12.39
CA TYR A 208 -5.13 20.96 13.57
C TYR A 208 -5.27 22.24 14.39
N SER A 209 -4.21 23.04 14.49
CA SER A 209 -4.27 24.37 15.13
C SER A 209 -5.19 25.32 14.36
N GLU A 210 -5.13 25.31 13.02
CA GLU A 210 -5.99 26.16 12.19
C GLU A 210 -7.46 25.75 12.27
N VAL A 211 -7.76 24.45 12.25
CA VAL A 211 -9.12 23.93 12.45
C VAL A 211 -9.64 24.30 13.84
N ALA A 212 -8.86 24.05 14.89
CA ALA A 212 -9.24 24.40 16.24
C ALA A 212 -9.50 25.90 16.44
N LYS A 213 -8.70 26.75 15.77
CA LYS A 213 -8.87 28.21 15.80
C LYS A 213 -10.14 28.63 15.07
N LYS A 214 -10.44 28.06 13.91
CA LYS A 214 -11.59 28.46 13.09
C LYS A 214 -12.93 27.93 13.61
N LEU A 215 -12.89 26.85 14.38
CA LEU A 215 -14.06 26.26 15.03
C LEU A 215 -14.15 26.63 16.52
N ASP A 216 -13.34 27.59 16.97
CA ASP A 216 -13.34 28.14 18.34
C ASP A 216 -13.26 27.09 19.47
N PHE A 217 -12.43 26.06 19.28
CA PHE A 217 -12.23 25.03 20.30
C PHE A 217 -11.63 25.64 21.57
N THR A 218 -12.09 25.17 22.74
CA THR A 218 -11.70 25.70 24.06
C THR A 218 -10.65 24.80 24.75
N GLY A 219 -10.05 25.27 25.84
CA GLY A 219 -9.01 24.52 26.58
C GLY A 219 -7.56 24.89 26.21
N THR A 220 -6.61 24.04 26.57
CA THR A 220 -5.17 24.24 26.29
C THR A 220 -4.85 24.04 24.81
N LYS A 221 -3.71 24.53 24.34
CA LYS A 221 -3.26 24.35 22.95
C LYS A 221 -3.22 22.88 22.54
N GLU A 222 -2.75 22.02 23.44
CA GLU A 222 -2.64 20.58 23.25
C GLU A 222 -4.02 19.93 23.15
N SER A 223 -4.95 20.29 24.04
CA SER A 223 -6.34 19.79 24.02
C SER A 223 -7.03 20.19 22.72
N LYS A 224 -6.97 21.47 22.35
CA LYS A 224 -7.57 21.99 21.11
C LYS A 224 -7.09 21.24 19.86
N ARG A 225 -5.78 20.97 19.77
CA ARG A 225 -5.23 20.17 18.67
C ARG A 225 -5.69 18.72 18.69
N ALA A 226 -5.83 18.12 19.88
CA ALA A 226 -6.36 16.76 20.01
C ALA A 226 -7.82 16.68 19.56
N ASP A 227 -8.66 17.61 20.01
CA ASP A 227 -10.07 17.69 19.60
C ASP A 227 -10.19 17.89 18.08
N ALA A 228 -9.37 18.77 17.49
CA ALA A 228 -9.37 18.99 16.03
C ALA A 228 -8.89 17.76 15.26
N LYS A 229 -7.96 16.99 15.84
CA LYS A 229 -7.52 15.71 15.29
C LYS A 229 -8.66 14.70 15.33
N ASP A 230 -9.37 14.59 16.44
CA ASP A 230 -10.50 13.66 16.58
C ASP A 230 -11.65 14.04 15.66
N LEU A 231 -11.98 15.33 15.52
CA LEU A 231 -12.93 15.82 14.53
C LEU A 231 -12.52 15.42 13.11
N PHE A 232 -11.25 15.60 12.75
CA PHE A 232 -10.75 15.16 11.44
C PHE A 232 -10.94 13.65 11.25
N MET A 233 -10.64 12.83 12.28
CA MET A 233 -10.85 11.38 12.23
C MET A 233 -12.32 11.02 12.00
N HIS A 234 -13.26 11.70 12.65
CA HIS A 234 -14.70 11.55 12.39
C HIS A 234 -15.05 11.99 10.97
N TRP A 235 -14.51 13.10 10.49
CA TRP A 235 -14.78 13.59 9.15
C TRP A 235 -14.27 12.64 8.05
N ILE A 236 -13.14 11.96 8.23
CA ILE A 236 -12.62 10.99 7.26
C ILE A 236 -13.18 9.56 7.39
N ASN A 237 -13.59 9.14 8.59
CA ASN A 237 -13.99 7.75 8.89
C ASN A 237 -15.44 7.60 9.37
N GLY A 238 -16.19 8.68 9.55
CA GLY A 238 -17.55 8.64 10.08
C GLY A 238 -18.57 8.09 9.08
N ASN A 239 -19.55 7.34 9.62
CA ASN A 239 -20.72 6.83 8.92
C ASN A 239 -21.88 7.84 8.99
N GLY A 240 -21.65 9.07 8.54
CA GLY A 240 -22.65 10.15 8.55
C GLY A 240 -22.63 11.07 9.77
N TYR A 241 -22.18 10.57 10.93
CA TYR A 241 -21.96 11.42 12.11
C TYR A 241 -20.59 12.12 12.06
N VAL A 242 -20.61 13.44 12.26
CA VAL A 242 -19.43 14.29 12.48
C VAL A 242 -19.78 15.22 13.66
N PRO A 243 -19.01 15.21 14.77
CA PRO A 243 -19.35 15.95 15.99
C PRO A 243 -19.57 17.44 15.78
N ASP A 244 -18.75 18.04 14.93
CA ASP A 244 -18.88 19.44 14.51
C ASP A 244 -19.05 19.51 12.99
N PHE A 245 -20.26 19.83 12.55
CA PHE A 245 -20.59 19.84 11.13
C PHE A 245 -19.97 21.03 10.39
N GLU A 246 -19.51 22.08 11.09
CA GLU A 246 -18.92 23.29 10.50
C GLU A 246 -17.63 23.00 9.73
N ILE A 247 -16.96 21.87 10.01
CA ILE A 247 -15.83 21.41 9.18
C ILE A 247 -16.22 21.25 7.69
N HIS A 248 -17.50 20.99 7.40
CA HIS A 248 -18.00 20.91 6.02
C HIS A 248 -18.12 22.27 5.35
N ASN A 249 -18.41 23.31 6.12
CA ASN A 249 -18.45 24.69 5.65
C ASN A 249 -17.02 25.22 5.48
N LEU A 250 -16.11 24.80 6.36
CA LEU A 250 -14.70 25.16 6.30
C LEU A 250 -13.99 24.55 5.08
N PHE A 251 -14.31 23.30 4.73
CA PHE A 251 -13.71 22.57 3.62
C PHE A 251 -14.78 21.93 2.72
N PRO A 252 -15.53 22.72 1.94
CA PRO A 252 -16.72 22.25 1.22
C PRO A 252 -16.38 21.31 0.06
N ILE A 253 -15.26 21.54 -0.63
CA ILE A 253 -14.85 20.72 -1.78
C ILE A 253 -14.27 19.39 -1.26
N ALA A 254 -13.44 19.47 -0.22
CA ALA A 254 -12.92 18.28 0.46
C ALA A 254 -14.06 17.41 1.00
N SER A 255 -15.07 18.03 1.61
CA SER A 255 -16.26 17.37 2.14
C SER A 255 -17.07 16.67 1.06
N LYS A 256 -17.33 17.36 -0.05
CA LYS A 256 -18.05 16.78 -1.20
C LYS A 256 -17.30 15.58 -1.78
N TYR A 257 -15.96 15.69 -1.88
CA TYR A 257 -15.11 14.59 -2.31
C TYR A 257 -15.19 13.40 -1.33
N LEU A 258 -14.96 13.63 -0.03
CA LEU A 258 -15.01 12.58 0.98
C LEU A 258 -16.38 11.88 1.02
N LYS A 259 -17.47 12.65 0.90
CA LYS A 259 -18.84 12.09 0.79
C LYS A 259 -18.97 11.19 -0.43
N SER A 260 -18.40 11.58 -1.57
CA SER A 260 -18.49 10.80 -2.82
C SER A 260 -17.81 9.44 -2.72
N ILE A 261 -16.61 9.36 -2.13
CA ILE A 261 -15.87 8.10 -1.98
C ILE A 261 -16.45 7.19 -0.90
N LYS A 262 -17.21 7.76 0.04
CA LYS A 262 -17.87 7.04 1.12
C LYS A 262 -19.21 6.42 0.74
N LYS A 263 -19.81 6.77 -0.40
CA LYS A 263 -21.16 6.33 -0.80
C LYS A 263 -21.39 4.81 -0.70
N GLY A 264 -20.38 3.99 -1.02
CA GLY A 264 -20.48 2.52 -0.90
C GLY A 264 -19.95 1.96 0.43
N ASN A 265 -19.02 2.66 1.08
CA ASN A 265 -18.42 2.22 2.33
C ASN A 265 -17.83 3.44 3.07
N TYR A 266 -18.33 3.73 4.26
CA TYR A 266 -17.89 4.87 5.07
C TYR A 266 -16.40 4.83 5.44
N LYS A 267 -15.78 3.63 5.45
CA LYS A 267 -14.36 3.45 5.73
C LYS A 267 -13.45 3.73 4.52
N SER A 268 -14.01 4.01 3.33
CA SER A 268 -13.23 4.27 2.12
C SER A 268 -12.28 5.47 2.24
N GLY A 269 -12.67 6.51 3.00
CA GLY A 269 -11.82 7.68 3.25
C GLY A 269 -10.54 7.30 4.02
N GLY A 270 -10.69 6.65 5.17
CA GLY A 270 -9.55 6.14 5.94
C GLY A 270 -8.71 5.12 5.18
N SER A 271 -9.36 4.19 4.46
CA SER A 271 -8.66 3.18 3.66
C SER A 271 -7.80 3.84 2.57
N LEU A 272 -8.33 4.84 1.86
CA LEU A 272 -7.60 5.60 0.86
C LEU A 272 -6.33 6.22 1.45
N LEU A 273 -6.46 6.99 2.54
CA LEU A 273 -5.32 7.67 3.16
C LEU A 273 -4.27 6.69 3.69
N GLN A 274 -4.68 5.60 4.36
CA GLN A 274 -3.75 4.58 4.83
C GLN A 274 -3.04 3.82 3.69
N ARG A 275 -3.69 3.68 2.54
CA ARG A 275 -3.08 3.08 1.35
C ARG A 275 -2.07 4.01 0.69
N ILE A 276 -2.35 5.31 0.64
CA ILE A 276 -1.38 6.31 0.17
C ILE A 276 -0.19 6.33 1.13
N GLU A 277 -0.43 6.35 2.43
CA GLU A 277 0.60 6.26 3.48
C GLU A 277 1.47 5.02 3.29
N SER A 278 0.86 3.84 3.15
CA SER A 278 1.59 2.59 2.95
C SER A 278 2.40 2.58 1.65
N LYS A 279 1.90 3.22 0.59
CA LYS A 279 2.64 3.36 -0.67
C LYS A 279 3.89 4.23 -0.49
N ILE A 280 3.77 5.32 0.26
CA ILE A 280 4.90 6.23 0.54
C ILE A 280 5.90 5.56 1.47
N TRP A 281 5.47 5.12 2.65
CA TRP A 281 6.37 4.57 3.68
C TRP A 281 6.94 3.21 3.29
N ILE A 282 6.09 2.25 2.92
CA ILE A 282 6.50 0.85 2.72
C ILE A 282 6.97 0.62 1.30
N ASP A 283 6.12 0.93 0.32
CA ASP A 283 6.41 0.52 -1.06
C ASP A 283 7.52 1.37 -1.70
N ASP A 284 7.76 2.59 -1.21
CA ASP A 284 8.72 3.52 -1.83
C ASP A 284 9.87 3.99 -0.92
N LEU A 285 9.60 4.52 0.28
CA LEU A 285 10.65 4.97 1.19
C LEU A 285 11.52 3.80 1.65
N LEU A 286 10.92 2.78 2.28
CA LEU A 286 11.61 1.58 2.76
C LEU A 286 12.32 0.79 1.65
N THR A 287 11.78 0.80 0.43
CA THR A 287 12.41 0.11 -0.71
C THR A 287 13.81 0.66 -1.03
N ASN A 288 14.09 1.94 -0.75
CA ASN A 288 15.39 2.55 -1.04
C ASN A 288 15.99 3.30 0.15
N ILE A 289 15.55 2.97 1.36
CA ILE A 289 16.01 3.65 2.57
C ILE A 289 17.52 3.44 2.76
N PRO A 290 18.29 4.50 3.08
CA PRO A 290 19.75 4.43 3.14
C PRO A 290 20.21 3.88 4.49
N CYS A 291 19.75 2.71 4.89
CA CYS A 291 20.20 2.02 6.10
C CYS A 291 19.86 0.52 6.00
N ASP A 292 20.42 -0.27 6.92
CA ASP A 292 20.19 -1.71 6.99
C ASP A 292 19.18 -2.10 8.09
N PHE A 293 18.85 -1.17 8.99
CA PHE A 293 17.83 -1.34 10.02
C PHE A 293 16.73 -0.30 9.86
N ALA A 294 15.52 -0.74 9.52
CA ALA A 294 14.33 0.10 9.43
C ALA A 294 13.06 -0.72 9.65
N LEU A 295 12.23 -0.31 10.62
CA LEU A 295 10.93 -0.93 10.88
C LEU A 295 9.78 0.07 10.64
N PRO A 296 8.88 -0.18 9.67
CA PRO A 296 7.68 0.66 9.50
C PRO A 296 6.74 0.53 10.70
N VAL A 297 6.32 1.65 11.27
CA VAL A 297 5.34 1.71 12.35
C VAL A 297 4.36 2.86 12.09
N HIS A 298 3.12 2.52 11.77
CA HIS A 298 2.07 3.50 11.42
C HIS A 298 2.55 4.51 10.36
N ASP A 299 2.57 5.79 10.69
CA ASP A 299 3.03 6.93 9.91
C ASP A 299 4.51 7.28 10.15
N SER A 300 5.30 6.31 10.60
CA SER A 300 6.72 6.48 10.92
C SER A 300 7.58 5.27 10.53
N VAL A 301 8.90 5.44 10.58
CA VAL A 301 9.88 4.35 10.52
C VAL A 301 10.84 4.45 11.70
N ILE A 302 11.10 3.32 12.36
CA ILE A 302 12.09 3.21 13.43
C ILE A 302 13.45 2.92 12.83
N VAL A 303 14.46 3.68 13.26
CA VAL A 303 15.85 3.57 12.81
C VAL A 303 16.80 3.70 14.01
N LYS A 304 18.03 3.26 13.82
CA LYS A 304 19.09 3.43 14.83
C LYS A 304 19.58 4.87 14.87
N GLU A 305 20.12 5.28 16.01
CA GLU A 305 20.70 6.61 16.20
C GLU A 305 21.73 6.97 15.12
N LYS A 306 22.64 6.05 14.81
CA LYS A 306 23.69 6.26 13.78
C LYS A 306 23.14 6.56 12.38
N ASP A 307 21.91 6.17 12.09
CA ASP A 307 21.29 6.27 10.76
C ASP A 307 20.25 7.40 10.68
N VAL A 308 19.88 8.01 11.82
CA VAL A 308 18.70 8.88 11.94
C VAL A 308 18.73 10.08 11.00
N ASP A 309 19.86 10.78 10.93
CA ASP A 309 19.97 12.02 10.15
C ASP A 309 19.97 11.74 8.65
N ARG A 310 20.73 10.71 8.24
CA ARG A 310 20.78 10.24 6.86
C ARG A 310 19.40 9.80 6.35
N VAL A 311 18.63 9.09 7.19
CA VAL A 311 17.27 8.66 6.84
C VAL A 311 16.32 9.85 6.79
N LEU A 312 16.41 10.78 7.76
CA LEU A 312 15.57 11.98 7.79
C LEU A 312 15.76 12.84 6.53
N GLU A 313 17.01 13.06 6.12
CA GLU A 313 17.35 13.80 4.89
C GLU A 313 16.78 13.11 3.65
N TYR A 314 16.95 11.79 3.55
CA TYR A 314 16.37 11.00 2.45
C TYR A 314 14.84 11.14 2.38
N CYS A 315 14.14 11.03 3.51
CA CYS A 315 12.69 11.20 3.57
C CYS A 315 12.28 12.61 3.11
N LYS A 316 12.94 13.66 3.63
CA LYS A 316 12.66 15.06 3.27
C LYS A 316 12.92 15.35 1.79
N ALA A 317 13.99 14.81 1.22
CA ALA A 317 14.32 14.98 -0.19
C ALA A 317 13.29 14.31 -1.10
N LYS A 318 12.79 13.13 -0.71
CA LYS A 318 11.88 12.33 -1.54
C LYS A 318 10.42 12.79 -1.46
N TYR A 319 9.96 13.23 -0.28
CA TYR A 319 8.57 13.64 -0.02
C TYR A 319 8.50 14.93 0.81
N PRO A 320 8.97 16.08 0.28
CA PRO A 320 9.05 17.33 1.04
C PRO A 320 7.68 17.81 1.57
N GLU A 321 6.59 17.50 0.87
CA GLU A 321 5.23 17.89 1.24
C GLU A 321 4.71 17.19 2.50
N ILE A 322 5.24 16.01 2.84
CA ILE A 322 4.79 15.19 3.97
C ILE A 322 5.34 15.70 5.30
N ARG A 323 6.48 16.40 5.28
CA ARG A 323 7.23 16.93 6.44
C ARG A 323 7.58 15.86 7.46
N PHE A 324 8.88 15.69 7.70
CA PHE A 324 9.38 14.66 8.61
C PHE A 324 10.10 15.29 9.81
N LYS A 325 9.89 14.69 10.97
CA LYS A 325 10.63 14.98 12.20
C LYS A 325 11.26 13.70 12.73
N LYS A 326 12.40 13.82 13.42
CA LYS A 326 12.95 12.73 14.22
C LYS A 326 12.51 12.87 15.68
N ALA A 327 12.24 11.76 16.36
CA ALA A 327 11.97 11.73 17.79
C ALA A 327 12.65 10.51 18.43
N LEU A 328 13.31 10.73 19.58
CA LEU A 328 13.87 9.66 20.38
C LEU A 328 12.74 8.87 21.07
N LEU A 329 12.81 7.55 21.00
CA LEU A 329 11.96 6.66 21.79
C LEU A 329 12.53 6.57 23.20
N LYS A 330 11.79 7.13 24.15
CA LYS A 330 12.11 7.15 25.57
C LYS A 330 11.42 6.02 26.31
#